data_AF-A0A6A8LT79-F1
#
_entry.id   AF-A0A6A8LT79-F1
#
_cell.length_a   1.000
_cell.length_b   1.000
_cell.length_c   1.000
_cell.angle_alpha   90.00
_cell.angle_beta   90.00
_cell.angle_gamma   90.00
#
_symmetry.space_group_name_H-M   'P 1'
#
loop_
_entity.id
_entity.type
_entity.pdbx_description
1 polymer ?
#
loop_
_entity_poly.entity_id
_entity_poly.type
_entity_poly.pdbx_seq_one_letter_code
_entity_poly.pdbx_strand_id
1 'polypeptide(L)'
;MPFNDWLYLKVYMSTRRQEEFIRVYIPLIQKKVEKLDGKLFFLRYMDPVPQIRIRISDNNLYKIYEIIKKDLEKCHRNGILSTFDISTYDREIERYGGVNAIDIAENIFCEDSKLVIKYLKFIKEKNMEDKLDDIAVAMIYFYLKIFYYKF
;
A
#
# COMPACT_ATOMS: atom_id res chain seq x y z
N MET A 1 -1.95 18.16 -5.68
CA MET A 1 -2.92 17.80 -6.75
C MET A 1 -2.62 16.39 -7.25
N PRO A 2 -3.59 15.66 -7.84
CA PRO A 2 -3.31 14.38 -8.48
C PRO A 2 -2.27 14.54 -9.60
N PHE A 3 -1.44 13.52 -9.82
CA PHE A 3 -0.41 13.48 -10.86
C PHE A 3 0.72 14.53 -10.73
N ASN A 4 0.87 15.18 -9.57
CA ASN A 4 2.03 16.01 -9.29
C ASN A 4 3.17 15.15 -8.72
N ASP A 5 3.22 14.99 -7.40
CA ASP A 5 4.22 14.16 -6.72
C ASP A 5 3.71 12.73 -6.43
N TRP A 6 2.37 12.60 -6.36
CA TRP A 6 1.68 11.37 -6.01
C TRP A 6 0.45 11.14 -6.89
N LEU A 7 0.30 9.90 -7.34
CA LEU A 7 -0.95 9.32 -7.80
C LEU A 7 -1.62 8.63 -6.61
N TYR A 8 -2.78 9.13 -6.20
CA TYR A 8 -3.53 8.58 -5.08
C TYR A 8 -4.85 7.99 -5.55
N LEU A 9 -5.00 6.69 -5.36
CA LEU A 9 -6.17 5.91 -5.70
C LEU A 9 -6.93 5.50 -4.44
N LYS A 10 -8.25 5.71 -4.43
CA LYS A 10 -9.17 5.09 -3.47
C LYS A 10 -9.83 3.91 -4.19
N VAL A 11 -9.44 2.68 -3.85
CA VAL A 11 -9.96 1.48 -4.50
C VAL A 11 -11.01 0.84 -3.61
N TYR A 12 -12.26 0.83 -4.06
CA TYR A 12 -13.41 0.36 -3.29
C TYR A 12 -13.64 -1.13 -3.50
N MET A 13 -13.81 -1.87 -2.41
CA MET A 13 -14.04 -3.32 -2.44
C MET A 13 -14.59 -3.82 -1.11
N SER A 14 -15.24 -4.98 -1.11
CA SER A 14 -15.65 -5.62 0.15
C SER A 14 -14.43 -6.00 1.01
N THR A 15 -14.59 -5.94 2.34
CA THR A 15 -13.53 -6.34 3.29
C THR A 15 -13.01 -7.76 3.04
N ARG A 16 -13.89 -8.68 2.65
CA ARG A 16 -13.56 -10.08 2.31
C ARG A 16 -12.57 -10.21 1.15
N ARG A 17 -12.51 -9.21 0.25
CA ARG A 17 -11.60 -9.20 -0.92
C ARG A 17 -10.31 -8.43 -0.67
N GLN A 18 -10.20 -7.65 0.41
CA GLN A 18 -9.04 -6.80 0.65
C GLN A 18 -7.74 -7.60 0.81
N GLU A 19 -7.78 -8.72 1.53
CA GLU A 19 -6.59 -9.55 1.70
C GLU A 19 -6.15 -10.20 0.38
N GLU A 20 -7.10 -10.71 -0.42
CA GLU A 20 -6.82 -11.21 -1.76
C GLU A 20 -6.21 -10.11 -2.65
N PHE A 21 -6.79 -8.90 -2.61
CA PHE A 21 -6.28 -7.75 -3.35
C PHE A 21 -4.83 -7.41 -2.96
N ILE A 22 -4.54 -7.34 -1.66
CA ILE A 22 -3.20 -7.04 -1.14
C ILE A 22 -2.20 -8.16 -1.46
N ARG A 23 -2.61 -9.42 -1.36
CA ARG A 23 -1.72 -10.57 -1.56
C ARG A 23 -1.44 -10.85 -3.04
N VAL A 24 -2.42 -10.63 -3.92
CA VAL A 24 -2.36 -11.06 -5.33
C VAL A 24 -2.17 -9.88 -6.27
N TYR A 25 -2.90 -8.77 -6.10
CA TYR A 25 -2.99 -7.71 -7.10
C TYR A 25 -2.04 -6.54 -6.81
N ILE A 26 -1.93 -6.08 -5.55
CA ILE A 26 -0.93 -5.05 -5.19
C ILE A 26 0.50 -5.46 -5.60
N PRO A 27 0.97 -6.71 -5.47
CA PRO A 27 2.33 -7.08 -5.86
C PRO A 27 2.57 -6.98 -7.37
N LEU A 28 1.53 -7.17 -8.19
CA LEU A 28 1.61 -6.99 -9.64
C LEU A 28 1.78 -5.50 -9.98
N ILE A 29 1.02 -4.64 -9.30
CA ILE A 29 1.12 -3.18 -9.40
C ILE A 29 2.50 -2.71 -8.90
N GLN A 30 2.91 -3.15 -7.71
CA GLN A 30 4.20 -2.86 -7.08
C GLN A 30 5.36 -3.19 -8.05
N LYS A 31 5.36 -4.37 -8.66
CA LYS A 31 6.40 -4.77 -9.62
C LYS A 31 6.48 -3.85 -10.84
N LYS A 32 5.35 -3.30 -11.29
CA LYS A 32 5.30 -2.34 -12.41
C LYS A 32 5.80 -0.97 -12.00
N VAL A 33 5.46 -0.53 -10.79
CA VAL A 33 5.92 0.72 -10.20
C VAL A 33 7.44 0.69 -9.98
N GLU A 34 7.96 -0.36 -9.35
CA GLU A 34 9.40 -0.53 -9.07
C GLU A 34 10.25 -0.63 -10.34
N LYS A 35 9.69 -1.15 -11.45
CA LYS A 35 10.37 -1.17 -12.75
C LYS A 35 10.62 0.21 -13.35
N LEU A 36 9.94 1.24 -12.83
CA LEU A 36 10.12 2.64 -13.22
C LEU A 36 10.76 3.45 -12.09
N ASP A 37 11.35 2.76 -11.10
CA ASP A 37 11.96 3.35 -9.90
C ASP A 37 10.98 4.11 -9.00
N GLY A 38 9.68 3.87 -9.19
CA GLY A 38 8.62 4.43 -8.37
C GLY A 38 8.48 3.75 -7.01
N LYS A 39 7.73 4.39 -6.13
CA LYS A 39 7.40 3.93 -4.77
C LYS A 39 5.90 3.76 -4.61
N LEU A 40 5.48 2.76 -3.83
CA LEU A 40 4.08 2.50 -3.54
C LEU A 40 3.93 2.14 -2.06
N PHE A 41 2.91 2.72 -1.43
CA PHE A 41 2.38 2.24 -0.16
C PHE A 41 0.85 2.22 -0.17
N PHE A 42 0.26 1.49 0.76
CA PHE A 42 -1.20 1.40 0.86
C PHE A 42 -1.71 1.50 2.30
N LEU A 43 -2.98 1.87 2.45
CA LEU A 43 -3.71 1.83 3.72
C LEU A 43 -5.08 1.19 3.51
N ARG A 44 -5.57 0.46 4.52
CA ARG A 44 -6.97 0.04 4.59
C ARG A 44 -7.79 1.14 5.27
N TYR A 45 -8.95 1.47 4.70
CA TYR A 45 -9.92 2.41 5.25
C TYR A 45 -11.32 1.80 5.18
N MET A 46 -12.18 2.16 6.14
CA MET A 46 -13.52 1.56 6.27
C MET A 46 -14.67 2.56 6.06
N ASP A 47 -14.42 3.86 6.24
CA ASP A 47 -15.45 4.91 6.29
C ASP A 47 -15.39 5.82 5.03
N PRO A 48 -16.51 6.08 4.33
CA PRO A 48 -17.87 5.52 4.52
C PRO A 48 -18.07 4.14 3.88
N VAL A 49 -17.14 3.71 3.04
CA VAL A 49 -17.18 2.43 2.34
C VAL A 49 -15.79 1.77 2.43
N PRO A 50 -15.70 0.45 2.67
CA PRO A 50 -14.43 -0.24 2.70
C PRO A 50 -13.61 -0.04 1.42
N GLN A 51 -12.36 0.39 1.60
CA GLN A 51 -11.47 0.74 0.51
C GLN A 51 -10.00 0.51 0.87
N ILE A 52 -9.18 0.32 -0.15
CA ILE A 52 -7.72 0.38 -0.04
C ILE A 52 -7.27 1.67 -0.71
N ARG A 53 -6.56 2.50 0.05
CA ARG A 53 -5.91 3.72 -0.43
C ARG A 53 -4.53 3.34 -0.93
N ILE A 54 -4.26 3.53 -2.21
CA ILE A 54 -2.95 3.24 -2.82
C ILE A 54 -2.33 4.58 -3.21
N ARG A 55 -1.10 4.84 -2.76
CA ARG A 55 -0.35 6.04 -3.09
C ARG A 55 0.91 5.63 -3.82
N ILE A 56 1.11 6.20 -5.00
CA ILE A 56 2.23 5.90 -5.88
C ILE A 56 2.98 7.18 -6.19
N SER A 57 4.29 7.18 -6.03
CA SER A 57 5.18 8.28 -6.42
C SER A 57 6.15 7.77 -7.48
N ASP A 58 6.34 8.55 -8.54
CA ASP A 58 7.18 8.24 -9.70
C ASP A 58 7.47 9.53 -10.46
N ASN A 59 8.53 9.56 -11.27
CA ASN A 59 8.84 10.70 -12.13
C ASN A 59 7.83 10.88 -13.27
N ASN A 60 7.09 9.83 -13.67
CA ASN A 60 6.06 9.86 -14.70
C ASN A 60 4.80 9.12 -14.26
N LEU A 61 3.99 9.80 -13.45
CA LEU A 61 2.73 9.26 -12.90
C LEU A 61 1.68 8.93 -13.98
N TYR A 62 1.70 9.62 -15.12
CA TYR A 62 0.80 9.31 -16.24
C TYR A 62 1.11 7.95 -16.86
N LYS A 63 2.40 7.67 -17.11
CA LYS A 63 2.87 6.37 -17.62
C LYS A 63 2.56 5.24 -16.63
N ILE A 64 2.78 5.49 -15.33
CA ILE A 64 2.41 4.55 -14.27
C ILE A 64 0.91 4.25 -14.33
N TYR A 65 0.07 5.30 -14.36
CA TYR A 65 -1.38 5.13 -14.42
C TYR A 65 -1.80 4.32 -15.64
N GLU A 66 -1.28 4.61 -16.83
CA GLU A 66 -1.57 3.85 -18.06
C GLU A 66 -1.27 2.35 -17.90
N ILE A 67 -0.14 2.02 -17.28
CA ILE A 67 0.33 0.63 -17.09
C ILE A 67 -0.53 -0.13 -16.06
N ILE A 68 -0.96 0.53 -14.98
CA ILE A 68 -1.73 -0.10 -13.89
C ILE A 68 -3.24 -0.07 -14.16
N LYS A 69 -3.73 0.86 -14.98
CA LYS A 69 -5.16 0.98 -15.35
C LYS A 69 -5.72 -0.34 -15.86
N LYS A 70 -4.95 -1.05 -16.72
CA LYS A 70 -5.34 -2.37 -17.24
C LYS A 70 -5.53 -3.43 -16.14
N ASP A 71 -4.74 -3.37 -15.07
CA ASP A 71 -4.88 -4.28 -13.93
C ASP A 71 -6.12 -3.93 -13.11
N LEU A 72 -6.36 -2.64 -12.87
CA LEU A 72 -7.55 -2.16 -12.15
C LEU A 72 -8.84 -2.53 -12.90
N GLU A 73 -8.87 -2.35 -14.22
CA GLU A 73 -9.98 -2.76 -15.07
C GLU A 73 -10.19 -4.28 -15.04
N LYS A 74 -9.11 -5.06 -15.02
CA LYS A 74 -9.20 -6.53 -14.86
C LYS A 74 -9.76 -6.91 -13.49
N CYS A 75 -9.32 -6.25 -12.42
CA CYS A 75 -9.86 -6.45 -11.07
C CYS A 75 -11.36 -6.13 -11.02
N HIS A 76 -11.78 -5.05 -11.68
CA HIS A 76 -13.18 -4.67 -11.78
C HIS A 76 -14.02 -5.73 -12.50
N ARG A 77 -13.57 -6.17 -13.69
CA ARG A 77 -14.24 -7.24 -14.46
C ARG A 77 -14.34 -8.57 -13.69
N ASN A 78 -13.34 -8.88 -12.86
CA ASN A 78 -13.31 -10.08 -12.03
C ASN A 78 -14.09 -9.94 -10.71
N GLY A 79 -14.74 -8.79 -10.45
CA GLY A 79 -15.49 -8.54 -9.22
C GLY A 79 -14.62 -8.41 -7.96
N ILE A 80 -13.33 -8.13 -8.11
CA ILE A 80 -12.40 -7.91 -6.98
C ILE A 80 -12.60 -6.53 -6.37
N LEU A 81 -12.73 -5.50 -7.23
CA LEU A 81 -13.03 -4.13 -6.83
C LEU A 81 -14.32 -3.66 -7.50
N SER A 82 -15.08 -2.80 -6.82
CA SER A 82 -16.31 -2.22 -7.36
C SER A 82 -16.03 -1.00 -8.23
N THR A 83 -15.21 -0.07 -7.74
CA THR A 83 -14.78 1.14 -8.46
C THR A 83 -13.48 1.67 -7.86
N PHE A 84 -12.90 2.69 -8.48
CA PHE A 84 -11.80 3.45 -7.89
C PHE A 84 -11.88 4.93 -8.25
N ASP A 85 -11.43 5.79 -7.33
CA ASP A 85 -11.31 7.23 -7.55
C ASP A 85 -9.85 7.66 -7.55
N ILE A 86 -9.53 8.66 -8.38
CA ILE A 86 -8.28 9.43 -8.25
C ILE A 86 -8.56 10.63 -7.34
N SER A 87 -7.75 10.83 -6.32
CA SER A 87 -7.96 11.87 -5.30
C SER A 87 -6.70 12.69 -5.03
N THR A 88 -6.86 13.81 -4.33
CA THR A 88 -5.75 14.58 -3.77
C THR A 88 -5.17 13.87 -2.55
N TYR A 89 -3.84 13.75 -2.50
CA TYR A 89 -3.15 13.31 -1.30
C TYR A 89 -2.77 14.53 -0.47
N ASP A 90 -3.46 14.68 0.66
CA ASP A 90 -3.07 15.61 1.71
C ASP A 90 -2.04 14.91 2.63
N ARG A 91 -0.81 15.43 2.63
CA ARG A 91 0.31 14.86 3.38
C ARG A 91 0.20 15.33 4.83
N GLU A 92 0.22 14.40 5.77
CA GLU A 92 0.10 14.70 7.21
C GLU A 92 1.45 15.19 7.78
N ILE A 93 1.98 16.27 7.21
CA ILE A 93 3.34 16.80 7.47
C ILE A 93 3.55 17.05 8.96
N GLU A 94 2.59 17.69 9.62
CA GLU A 94 2.62 18.04 11.04
C GLU A 94 2.66 16.79 11.92
N ARG A 95 1.93 15.75 11.53
CA ARG A 95 1.86 14.48 12.28
C ARG A 95 3.19 13.74 12.27
N TYR A 96 3.90 13.77 11.15
CA TYR A 96 5.12 13.01 10.94
C TYR A 96 6.41 13.81 11.16
N GLY A 97 6.34 14.92 11.91
CA GLY A 97 7.53 15.65 12.36
C GLY A 97 8.02 16.75 11.40
N GLY A 98 7.17 17.21 10.49
CA GLY A 98 7.46 18.33 9.59
C GLY A 98 8.07 17.91 8.26
N VAL A 99 8.37 18.92 7.44
CA VAL A 99 8.83 18.76 6.04
C VAL A 99 10.13 17.95 5.90
N ASN A 100 10.97 17.95 6.94
CA ASN A 100 12.23 17.21 6.93
C ASN A 100 12.06 15.71 7.23
N ALA A 101 10.93 15.32 7.81
CA ALA A 101 10.70 13.96 8.30
C ALA A 101 9.61 13.21 7.52
N ILE A 102 8.68 13.93 6.87
CA ILE A 102 7.58 13.31 6.11
C ILE A 102 8.08 12.39 4.99
N ASP A 103 9.14 12.76 4.27
CA ASP A 103 9.72 11.91 3.21
C ASP A 103 10.31 10.60 3.78
N ILE A 104 10.91 10.68 4.97
CA ILE A 104 11.45 9.50 5.68
C ILE A 104 10.29 8.59 6.10
N ALA A 105 9.21 9.17 6.66
CA ALA A 105 8.02 8.42 7.03
C ALA A 105 7.39 7.72 5.82
N GLU A 106 7.26 8.40 4.69
CA GLU A 106 6.73 7.81 3.45
C GLU A 106 7.60 6.67 2.90
N ASN A 107 8.93 6.77 3.02
CA ASN A 107 9.82 5.65 2.71
C ASN A 107 9.56 4.44 3.63
N ILE A 108 9.38 4.67 4.93
CA ILE A 108 9.02 3.61 5.87
C ILE A 108 7.67 2.99 5.49
N PHE A 109 6.65 3.78 5.11
CA PHE A 109 5.35 3.25 4.68
C PHE A 109 5.47 2.35 3.45
N CYS A 110 6.36 2.69 2.51
CA CYS A 110 6.61 1.87 1.33
C CYS A 110 7.26 0.54 1.69
N GLU A 111 8.29 0.55 2.55
CA GLU A 111 8.94 -0.68 3.00
C GLU A 111 8.02 -1.54 3.88
N ASP A 112 7.22 -0.92 4.75
CA ASP A 112 6.21 -1.62 5.55
C ASP A 112 5.16 -2.30 4.67
N SER A 113 4.69 -1.61 3.63
CA SER A 113 3.74 -2.17 2.66
C SER A 113 4.30 -3.41 1.96
N LYS A 114 5.57 -3.38 1.56
CA LYS A 114 6.26 -4.56 0.97
C LYS A 114 6.35 -5.71 1.96
N LEU A 115 6.68 -5.41 3.22
CA LEU A 115 6.82 -6.39 4.28
C LEU A 115 5.49 -7.07 4.62
N VAL A 116 4.41 -6.29 4.77
CA VAL A 116 3.05 -6.80 4.98
C VAL A 116 2.62 -7.73 3.85
N ILE A 117 2.86 -7.35 2.59
CA ILE A 117 2.59 -8.22 1.43
C ILE A 117 3.33 -9.55 1.55
N LYS A 118 4.62 -9.52 1.92
CA LYS A 118 5.44 -10.72 2.06
C LYS A 118 4.91 -11.64 3.16
N TYR A 119 4.56 -11.08 4.33
CA TYR A 119 4.00 -11.86 5.43
C TYR A 119 2.63 -12.45 5.10
N LEU A 120 1.72 -11.69 4.49
CA LEU A 120 0.41 -12.21 4.08
C LEU A 120 0.52 -13.35 3.06
N LYS A 121 1.52 -13.31 2.17
CA LYS A 121 1.83 -14.44 1.28
C LYS A 121 2.35 -15.65 2.07
N PHE A 122 3.35 -15.42 2.91
CA PHE A 122 3.98 -16.48 3.71
C PHE A 122 2.98 -17.20 4.62
N ILE A 123 2.16 -16.45 5.35
CA ILE A 123 1.09 -16.96 6.22
C ILE A 123 0.15 -17.86 5.41
N LYS A 124 -0.27 -17.41 4.22
CA LYS A 124 -1.20 -18.16 3.39
C LYS A 124 -0.57 -19.42 2.81
N GLU A 125 0.67 -19.34 2.33
CA GLU A 125 1.39 -20.47 1.74
C GLU A 125 1.71 -21.57 2.77
N LYS A 126 1.89 -21.18 4.04
CA LYS A 126 2.17 -22.10 5.14
C LYS A 126 0.93 -22.55 5.93
N ASN A 127 -0.26 -22.06 5.57
CA ASN A 127 -1.51 -22.26 6.32
C ASN A 127 -1.35 -21.92 7.81
N MET A 128 -0.74 -20.75 8.09
CA MET A 128 -0.45 -20.24 9.43
C MET A 128 -1.34 -19.04 9.77
N GLU A 129 -2.59 -19.02 9.31
CA GLU A 129 -3.51 -17.90 9.55
C GLU A 129 -3.74 -17.61 11.04
N ASP A 130 -3.60 -18.62 11.90
CA ASP A 130 -3.64 -18.50 13.37
C ASP A 130 -2.43 -17.75 13.96
N LYS A 131 -1.37 -17.53 13.18
CA LYS A 131 -0.12 -16.86 13.59
C LYS A 131 -0.04 -15.39 13.22
N LEU A 132 -1.12 -14.81 12.72
CA LEU A 132 -1.15 -13.41 12.32
C LEU A 132 -0.81 -12.47 13.48
N ASP A 133 -1.37 -12.73 14.67
CA ASP A 133 -1.13 -11.91 15.86
C ASP A 133 0.33 -12.05 16.36
N ASP A 134 0.88 -13.26 16.34
CA ASP A 134 2.28 -13.52 16.70
C ASP A 134 3.24 -12.72 15.81
N ILE A 135 2.99 -12.70 14.49
CA ILE A 135 3.77 -11.93 13.52
C ILE A 135 3.60 -10.43 13.74
N ALA A 136 2.37 -9.96 14.01
CA ALA A 136 2.11 -8.55 14.27
C ALA A 136 2.86 -8.05 15.52
N VAL A 137 2.83 -8.82 16.61
CA VAL A 137 3.58 -8.49 17.84
C VAL A 137 5.08 -8.46 17.57
N ALA A 138 5.62 -9.43 16.82
CA ALA A 138 7.02 -9.44 16.44
C ALA A 138 7.41 -8.20 15.61
N MET A 139 6.58 -7.81 14.64
CA MET A 139 6.80 -6.61 13.83
C MET A 139 6.85 -5.34 14.70
N ILE A 140 5.88 -5.18 15.62
CA ILE A 140 5.86 -4.04 16.56
C ILE A 140 7.13 -4.02 17.41
N TYR A 141 7.54 -5.17 17.94
CA TYR A 141 8.79 -5.29 18.70
C TYR A 141 10.01 -4.84 17.89
N PHE A 142 10.13 -5.27 16.62
CA PHE A 142 11.24 -4.86 15.77
C PHE A 142 11.21 -3.36 15.45
N TYR A 143 10.03 -2.78 15.22
CA TYR A 143 9.87 -1.33 15.07
C TYR A 143 10.37 -0.58 16.31
N LEU A 144 9.93 -0.97 17.50
CA LEU A 144 10.39 -0.36 18.76
C LEU A 144 11.91 -0.51 18.95
N LYS A 145 12.45 -1.68 18.61
CA LYS A 145 13.88 -1.93 18.66
C LYS A 145 14.66 -0.99 17.74
N ILE A 146 14.26 -0.87 16.48
CA ILE A 146 14.93 -0.01 15.50
C ILE A 146 14.86 1.47 15.90
N PHE A 147 13.71 1.93 16.39
CA PHE A 147 13.51 3.35 16.71
C PHE A 147 14.22 3.78 18.00
N TYR A 148 14.29 2.93 19.03
CA TYR A 148 14.79 3.32 20.35
C TYR A 148 16.12 2.69 20.74
N TYR A 149 16.50 1.57 20.14
CA TYR A 149 17.70 0.83 20.48
C TYR A 149 18.65 0.83 19.27
N LYS A 150 19.56 1.80 19.24
CA LYS A 150 20.64 1.86 18.25
C LYS A 150 21.49 0.59 18.34
N PHE A 151 21.83 0.02 17.18
CA PHE A 151 22.91 -0.96 17.02
C PHE A 151 24.27 -0.24 17.00
#